data_AF-A0A2D8WTF9-F1
#
_entry.id   AF-A0A2D8WTF9-F1
#
_cell.length_a   1.000
_cell.length_b   1.000
_cell.length_c   1.000
_cell.angle_alpha   90.00
_cell.angle_beta   90.00
_cell.angle_gamma   90.00
#
_symmetry.space_group_name_H-M   'P 1'
#
loop_
_entity.id
_entity.type
_entity.pdbx_description
1 polymer ?
#
loop_
_entity_poly.entity_id
_entity_poly.type
_entity_poly.pdbx_seq_one_letter_code
_entity_poly.pdbx_strand_id
1 'polypeptide(L)'
;MNCRRSNAGFTLIELVVALFILSLVLSGAIYSIQQYADERLMMKDRLYSHNVAWNQLMKRYQVSQNGTVKNRTMELKSKGKEVQGRTDWEWALDIEKATGQNLYRYEVRVESPNSEKIQSSLAVYLIKSN
;
A
#
# COMPACT_ATOMS: atom_id res chain seq x y z
N MET A 1 -31.93 -7.14 -64.18
CA MET A 1 -31.52 -7.20 -62.76
C MET A 1 -31.50 -5.78 -62.22
N ASN A 2 -32.53 -5.38 -61.45
CA ASN A 2 -32.60 -4.05 -60.86
C ASN A 2 -32.54 -4.18 -59.34
N CYS A 3 -31.35 -3.99 -58.76
CA CYS A 3 -31.19 -3.81 -57.33
C CYS A 3 -31.74 -2.43 -56.95
N ARG A 4 -32.94 -2.38 -56.36
CA ARG A 4 -33.42 -1.19 -55.65
C ARG A 4 -32.60 -1.04 -54.37
N ARG A 5 -31.74 -0.03 -54.29
CA ARG A 5 -31.16 0.42 -53.01
C ARG A 5 -32.25 1.11 -52.21
N SER A 6 -32.60 0.52 -51.06
CA SER A 6 -33.42 1.19 -50.06
C SER A 6 -32.55 2.22 -49.35
N ASN A 7 -32.77 3.51 -49.61
CA ASN A 7 -32.22 4.57 -48.78
C ASN A 7 -33.01 4.60 -47.47
N ALA A 8 -32.58 3.81 -46.50
CA ALA A 8 -33.10 3.86 -45.14
C ALA A 8 -32.36 4.98 -44.39
N GLY A 9 -33.05 6.08 -44.10
CA GLY A 9 -32.56 7.11 -43.18
C GLY A 9 -32.89 6.73 -41.75
N PHE A 10 -32.07 7.18 -40.80
CA PHE A 10 -32.34 7.03 -39.37
C PHE A 10 -33.56 7.86 -38.97
N THR A 11 -34.44 7.27 -38.17
CA THR A 11 -35.58 7.99 -37.61
C THR A 11 -35.14 8.83 -36.40
N LEU A 12 -35.85 9.93 -36.13
CA LEU A 12 -35.56 10.79 -34.99
C LEU A 12 -35.69 10.03 -33.65
N ILE A 13 -36.67 9.12 -33.54
CA ILE A 13 -36.85 8.29 -32.35
C ILE A 13 -35.68 7.33 -32.13
N GLU A 14 -35.14 6.74 -33.20
CA GLU A 14 -33.99 5.82 -33.12
C GLU A 14 -32.73 6.52 -32.64
N LEU A 15 -32.48 7.75 -33.10
CA LEU A 15 -31.35 8.56 -32.63
C LEU A 15 -31.50 8.91 -31.13
N VAL A 16 -32.71 9.25 -30.68
CA VAL A 16 -32.96 9.57 -29.27
C VAL A 16 -32.77 8.33 -28.39
N VAL A 17 -33.26 7.17 -28.83
CA VAL A 17 -33.05 5.90 -28.09
C VAL A 17 -31.58 5.51 -28.06
N ALA A 18 -30.85 5.67 -29.18
CA ALA A 18 -29.42 5.39 -29.24
C ALA A 18 -28.63 6.29 -28.27
N LEU A 19 -28.94 7.59 -28.22
CA LEU A 19 -28.33 8.53 -27.28
C LEU A 19 -28.71 8.23 -25.82
N PHE A 20 -29.94 7.78 -25.57
CA PHE A 20 -30.37 7.36 -24.24
C PHE A 20 -29.57 6.15 -23.75
N ILE A 21 -29.46 5.09 -24.56
CA ILE A 21 -28.64 3.91 -24.22
C ILE A 21 -27.18 4.31 -24.03
N LEU A 22 -26.64 5.15 -24.92
CA LEU A 22 -25.27 5.65 -24.81
C LEU A 22 -25.04 6.39 -23.47
N SER A 23 -26.00 7.20 -23.03
CA SER A 23 -25.92 7.92 -21.76
C SER A 23 -25.88 6.96 -20.56
N LEU A 24 -26.69 5.89 -20.56
CA LEU A 24 -26.67 4.88 -19.52
C LEU A 24 -25.33 4.15 -19.46
N VAL A 25 -24.78 3.78 -20.62
CA VAL A 25 -23.47 3.10 -20.72
C VAL A 25 -22.35 4.01 -20.21
N LEU A 26 -22.33 5.28 -20.62
CA LEU A 26 -21.34 6.25 -20.16
C LEU A 26 -21.43 6.49 -18.65
N SER A 27 -22.63 6.60 -18.09
CA SER A 27 -22.82 6.71 -16.64
C SER A 27 -22.28 5.47 -15.90
N GLY A 28 -22.55 4.27 -16.41
CA GLY A 28 -22.00 3.03 -15.85
C GLY A 28 -20.46 2.97 -15.94
N ALA A 29 -19.89 3.40 -17.07
CA ALA A 29 -18.44 3.46 -17.26
C ALA A 29 -17.78 4.43 -16.28
N ILE A 30 -18.34 5.64 -16.12
CA ILE A 30 -17.83 6.64 -15.16
C ILE A 30 -17.89 6.09 -13.73
N TYR A 31 -18.99 5.41 -13.36
CA TYR A 31 -19.13 4.81 -12.03
C TYR A 31 -18.06 3.73 -11.76
N SER A 32 -17.73 2.91 -12.76
CA SER A 32 -16.68 1.89 -12.61
C SER A 32 -15.29 2.49 -12.31
N ILE A 33 -14.96 3.63 -12.92
CA ILE A 33 -13.67 4.31 -12.73
C ILE A 33 -13.52 4.86 -11.31
N GLN A 34 -14.62 5.29 -10.68
CA GLN A 34 -14.58 5.83 -9.31
C GLN A 34 -14.17 4.76 -8.28
N GLN A 35 -14.66 3.52 -8.42
CA GLN A 35 -14.27 2.44 -7.51
C GLN A 35 -12.76 2.10 -7.60
N TYR A 36 -12.16 2.21 -8.79
CA TYR A 36 -10.72 2.01 -8.96
C TYR A 36 -9.86 3.11 -8.31
N ALA A 37 -10.40 4.33 -8.15
CA ALA A 37 -9.63 5.43 -7.58
C ALA A 37 -9.43 5.26 -6.06
N ASP A 38 -10.46 4.84 -5.34
CA ASP A 38 -10.41 4.65 -3.88
C ASP A 38 -9.57 3.44 -3.49
N GLU A 39 -9.73 2.32 -4.19
CA GLU A 39 -8.90 1.12 -3.98
C GLU A 39 -7.41 1.42 -4.19
N ARG A 40 -7.10 2.26 -5.19
CA ARG A 40 -5.72 2.64 -5.50
C ARG A 40 -5.06 3.41 -4.37
N LEU A 41 -5.77 4.30 -3.68
CA LEU A 41 -5.22 5.05 -2.55
C LEU A 41 -4.88 4.11 -1.39
N MET A 42 -5.79 3.19 -1.06
CA MET A 42 -5.55 2.19 -0.01
C MET A 42 -4.37 1.27 -0.34
N MET A 43 -4.26 0.80 -1.60
CA MET A 43 -3.14 -0.03 -2.04
C MET A 43 -1.81 0.71 -1.93
N LYS A 44 -1.80 1.99 -2.29
CA LYS A 44 -0.59 2.82 -2.27
C LYS A 44 -0.09 3.07 -0.84
N ASP A 45 -1.00 3.33 0.09
CA ASP A 45 -0.68 3.53 1.51
C ASP A 45 -0.14 2.25 2.16
N ARG A 46 -0.70 1.08 1.82
CA ARG A 46 -0.16 -0.22 2.24
C ARG A 46 1.24 -0.46 1.70
N LEU A 47 1.50 -0.14 0.43
CA LEU A 47 2.81 -0.31 -0.17
C LEU A 47 3.86 0.60 0.51
N TYR A 48 3.54 1.88 0.74
CA TYR A 48 4.46 2.81 1.38
C TYR A 48 4.76 2.45 2.83
N SER A 49 3.73 2.14 3.63
CA SER A 49 3.93 1.70 5.02
C SER A 49 4.74 0.40 5.10
N HIS A 50 4.53 -0.54 4.19
CA HIS A 50 5.33 -1.77 4.09
C HIS A 50 6.80 -1.49 3.73
N ASN A 51 7.06 -0.59 2.79
CA ASN A 51 8.43 -0.18 2.44
C ASN A 51 9.15 0.48 3.62
N VAL A 52 8.46 1.35 4.37
CA VAL A 52 9.02 1.95 5.61
C VAL A 52 9.39 0.86 6.62
N ALA A 53 8.51 -0.12 6.83
CA ALA A 53 8.76 -1.22 7.76
C ALA A 53 10.02 -2.02 7.37
N TRP A 54 10.15 -2.38 6.09
CA TRP A 54 11.33 -3.08 5.57
C TRP A 54 12.60 -2.23 5.67
N ASN A 55 12.53 -0.95 5.32
CA ASN A 55 13.68 -0.05 5.40
C ASN A 55 14.23 0.00 6.83
N GLN A 56 13.36 0.14 7.82
CA GLN A 56 13.75 0.21 9.22
C GLN A 56 14.29 -1.13 9.74
N LEU A 57 13.63 -2.24 9.38
CA LEU A 57 14.09 -3.57 9.76
C LEU A 57 15.48 -3.88 9.18
N MET A 58 15.69 -3.55 7.91
CA MET A 58 16.96 -3.77 7.23
C MET A 58 18.07 -2.85 7.77
N LYS A 59 17.77 -1.59 8.08
CA LYS A 59 18.72 -0.67 8.76
C LYS A 59 19.19 -1.28 10.09
N ARG A 60 18.27 -1.84 10.89
CA ARG A 60 18.62 -2.49 12.16
C ARG A 60 19.41 -3.78 11.96
N TYR A 61 19.07 -4.58 10.97
CA TYR A 61 19.82 -5.78 10.63
C TYR A 61 21.28 -5.47 10.25
N GLN A 62 21.51 -4.48 9.38
CA GLN A 62 22.86 -4.06 8.98
C GLN A 62 23.69 -3.55 10.17
N VAL A 63 23.08 -2.75 11.05
CA VAL A 63 23.74 -2.27 12.28
C VAL A 63 24.11 -3.43 13.20
N SER A 64 23.27 -4.47 13.29
CA SER A 64 23.55 -5.67 14.08
C SER A 64 24.67 -6.52 13.48
N GLN A 65 24.75 -6.65 12.15
CA GLN A 65 25.81 -7.42 11.47
C GLN A 65 27.17 -6.72 11.50
N ASN A 66 27.22 -5.40 11.30
CA ASN A 66 28.48 -4.68 11.12
C ASN A 66 29.29 -4.47 12.42
N GLY A 67 28.91 -5.11 13.54
CA GLY A 67 29.76 -5.28 14.73
C GLY A 67 30.21 -4.00 15.45
N THR A 68 29.73 -2.81 15.05
CA THR A 68 30.14 -1.53 15.62
C THR A 68 29.41 -1.20 16.93
N VAL A 69 28.60 -2.14 17.43
CA VAL A 69 27.83 -2.05 18.67
C VAL A 69 28.61 -2.72 19.82
N LYS A 70 29.93 -2.50 19.91
CA LYS A 70 30.71 -3.02 21.05
C LYS A 70 30.36 -2.33 22.37
N ASN A 71 29.74 -1.14 22.35
CA ASN A 71 29.45 -0.34 23.55
C ASN A 71 28.09 0.40 23.54
N ARG A 72 27.18 0.12 22.59
CA ARG A 72 25.82 0.70 22.67
C ARG A 72 24.87 -0.34 23.25
N THR A 73 24.25 0.00 24.38
CA THR A 73 23.09 -0.71 24.90
C THR A 73 22.11 -0.91 23.75
N MET A 74 21.79 -2.18 23.46
CA MET A 74 20.85 -2.50 22.39
C MET A 74 19.49 -1.89 22.76
N GLU A 75 19.11 -0.81 22.08
CA GLU A 75 17.82 -0.16 22.28
C GLU A 75 16.71 -1.11 21.83
N LEU A 76 16.07 -1.74 22.83
CA LEU A 76 14.97 -2.69 22.61
C LEU A 76 13.75 -2.01 21.97
N LYS A 77 13.61 -0.70 22.15
CA LYS A 77 12.53 0.09 21.55
C LYS A 77 13.11 1.30 20.85
N SER A 78 12.62 1.58 19.65
CA SER A 78 12.99 2.78 18.89
C SER A 78 11.79 3.30 18.13
N LYS A 79 11.70 4.61 17.96
CA LYS A 79 10.63 5.25 17.21
C LYS A 79 11.18 6.37 16.35
N GLY A 80 10.50 6.68 15.26
CA GLY A 80 10.90 7.76 14.39
C GLY A 80 9.88 8.07 13.32
N LYS A 81 10.27 8.95 12.41
CA LYS A 81 9.50 9.28 11.20
C LYS A 81 10.31 8.93 9.96
N GLU A 82 9.65 8.45 8.92
CA GLU A 82 10.26 8.23 7.61
C GLU A 82 9.34 8.76 6.52
N VAL A 83 9.91 9.58 5.63
CA VAL A 83 9.19 10.13 4.48
C VAL A 83 9.15 9.10 3.37
N GLN A 84 7.95 8.72 2.94
CA GLN A 84 7.72 7.91 1.73
C GLN A 84 6.60 8.52 0.91
N GLY A 85 6.90 8.82 -0.36
CA GLY A 85 6.00 9.58 -1.23
C GLY A 85 5.86 11.03 -0.75
N ARG A 86 4.69 11.39 -0.23
CA ARG A 86 4.37 12.73 0.29
C ARG A 86 3.85 12.68 1.74
N THR A 87 4.13 11.58 2.43
CA THR A 87 3.59 11.28 3.75
C THR A 87 4.75 10.98 4.70
N ASP A 88 4.70 11.59 5.89
CA ASP A 88 5.60 11.31 7.00
C ASP A 88 5.04 10.17 7.84
N TRP A 89 5.59 8.97 7.66
CA TRP A 89 5.13 7.77 8.36
C TRP A 89 5.76 7.68 9.73
N GLU A 90 4.94 7.46 10.76
CA GLU A 90 5.42 7.21 12.11
C GLU A 90 5.67 5.71 12.26
N TRP A 91 6.86 5.34 12.74
CA TRP A 91 7.23 3.95 12.94
C TRP A 91 7.75 3.71 14.34
N ALA A 92 7.46 2.51 14.86
CA ALA A 92 7.92 2.03 16.15
C ALA A 92 8.47 0.61 16.00
N LEU A 93 9.72 0.42 16.41
CA LEU A 93 10.39 -0.86 16.51
C LEU A 93 10.34 -1.35 17.96
N ASP A 94 9.94 -2.59 18.15
CA ASP A 94 10.07 -3.34 19.40
C ASP A 94 10.92 -4.59 19.18
N ILE A 95 11.81 -4.89 20.13
CA ILE A 95 12.69 -6.05 20.10
C ILE A 95 12.45 -6.84 21.38
N GLU A 96 11.86 -8.02 21.21
CA GLU A 96 11.52 -8.92 22.31
C GLU A 96 12.36 -10.19 22.24
N LYS A 97 12.76 -10.72 23.40
CA LYS A 97 13.37 -12.05 23.47
C LYS A 97 12.28 -13.09 23.20
N ALA A 98 12.49 -13.92 22.19
CA ALA A 98 11.57 -14.99 21.85
C ALA A 98 11.93 -16.29 22.59
N THR A 99 10.95 -17.20 22.71
CA THR A 99 11.14 -18.51 23.36
C THR A 99 12.09 -19.37 22.53
N GLY A 100 13.34 -19.48 22.99
CA GLY A 100 14.42 -20.20 22.32
C GLY A 100 15.79 -19.64 22.71
N GLN A 101 16.86 -20.45 22.60
CA GLN A 101 18.21 -19.96 22.88
C GLN A 101 18.59 -18.88 21.84
N ASN A 102 18.88 -17.67 22.32
CA ASN A 102 19.36 -16.52 21.53
C ASN A 102 18.45 -16.05 20.38
N LEU A 103 17.15 -16.30 20.46
CA LEU A 103 16.16 -15.83 19.48
C LEU A 103 15.56 -14.48 19.90
N TYR A 104 15.53 -13.52 18.98
CA TYR A 104 14.94 -12.20 19.18
C TYR A 104 13.90 -11.91 18.09
N ARG A 105 12.71 -11.44 18.49
CA ARG A 105 11.66 -10.95 17.59
C ARG A 105 11.84 -9.45 17.42
N TYR A 106 12.07 -9.02 16.20
CA TYR A 106 12.08 -7.62 15.79
C TYR A 106 10.75 -7.31 15.13
N GLU A 107 9.99 -6.39 15.69
CA GLU A 107 8.68 -5.99 15.16
C GLU A 107 8.67 -4.50 14.87
N VAL A 108 8.39 -4.13 13.61
CA VAL A 108 8.20 -2.74 13.19
C VAL A 108 6.72 -2.52 12.89
N ARG A 109 6.11 -1.58 13.62
CA ARG A 109 4.76 -1.08 13.36
C ARG A 109 4.86 0.28 12.69
N VAL A 110 4.02 0.49 11.68
CA VAL A 110 3.94 1.74 10.92
C VAL A 110 2.53 2.28 10.96
N GLU A 111 2.41 3.53 11.38
CA GLU A 111 1.17 4.26 11.54
C GLU A 111 1.14 5.44 10.57
N SER A 112 -0.05 5.75 10.06
CA SER A 112 -0.25 6.91 9.19
C SER A 112 -0.40 8.16 10.04
N PRO A 113 0.17 9.32 9.65
CA PRO A 113 -0.06 10.58 10.37
C PRO A 113 -1.53 11.00 10.36
N ASN A 114 -2.31 10.54 9.37
CA ASN A 114 -3.73 10.86 9.23
C ASN A 114 -4.65 9.90 10.00
N SER A 115 -4.11 8.84 10.59
CA SER A 115 -4.89 7.87 11.37
C SER A 115 -4.01 7.15 12.37
N GLU A 116 -4.36 7.16 13.65
CA GLU A 116 -3.71 6.35 14.71
C GLU A 116 -3.89 4.82 14.52
N LYS A 117 -4.36 4.39 13.33
CA LYS A 117 -4.43 2.98 12.96
C LYS A 117 -3.08 2.52 12.42
N ILE A 118 -2.65 1.36 12.91
CA ILE A 118 -1.52 0.62 12.36
C ILE A 118 -1.87 0.23 10.91
N GLN A 119 -1.09 0.73 9.95
CA GLN A 119 -1.27 0.45 8.52
C GLN A 119 -0.49 -0.80 8.09
N SER A 120 0.62 -1.08 8.76
CA SER A 120 1.45 -2.26 8.53
C SER A 120 2.20 -2.66 9.81
N SER A 121 2.32 -3.96 10.05
CA SER A 121 3.25 -4.52 11.04
C SER A 121 4.08 -5.60 10.38
N LEU A 122 5.38 -5.58 10.61
CA LEU A 122 6.32 -6.58 10.11
C LEU A 122 7.15 -7.13 11.27
N ALA A 123 7.11 -8.44 11.47
CA ALA A 123 7.90 -9.14 12.49
C ALA A 123 8.89 -10.11 11.84
N VAL A 124 10.14 -10.08 12.29
CA VAL A 124 11.21 -11.00 11.86
C VAL A 124 11.90 -11.58 13.10
N TYR A 125 12.22 -12.87 13.06
CA TYR A 125 12.96 -13.55 14.11
C TYR A 125 14.41 -13.72 13.69
N LEU A 126 15.32 -13.21 14.49
CA LEU A 126 16.76 -13.28 14.24
C LEU A 126 17.46 -14.01 15.37
N ILE A 127 18.40 -14.88 15.00
CA ILE A 127 19.29 -15.57 15.94
C ILE A 127 20.52 -14.69 16.12
N LYS A 128 20.84 -14.36 17.37
CA LYS A 128 22.09 -13.67 17.67
C LYS A 128 23.24 -14.69 17.63
N SER A 129 24.05 -14.65 16.57
CA SER A 129 25.30 -15.41 16.55
C SER A 129 26.24 -14.85 17.62
N ASN A 130 26.81 -15.75 18.42
CA ASN A 130 27.86 -15.43 19.38
C ASN A 130 29.19 -15.17 18.66
#